data_AF-A0A8J6BCD1-F1
#
_entry.id   AF-A0A8J6BCD1-F1
#
_cell.length_a   1.000
_cell.length_b   1.000
_cell.length_c   1.000
_cell.angle_alpha   90.00
_cell.angle_beta   90.00
_cell.angle_gamma   90.00
#
_symmetry.space_group_name_H-M   'P 1'
#
loop_
_entity.id
_entity.type
_entity.pdbx_description
1 polymer ?
#
loop_
_entity_poly.entity_id
_entity_poly.type
_entity_poly.pdbx_seq_one_letter_code
_entity_poly.pdbx_strand_id
1 'polypeptide(L)'
;MAEPLSALRFPECPARLVAVREKLEGYGLLQRCLPVPAREASAEELLLVHSPEYVELMKSTQKMTEEELRALSDTYDSVYLHPLSFAASCLAAGSVLQLVDKVMRREVRNGLAVVR
;
A
#
# COMPACT_ATOMS: atom_id res chain seq x y z
N MET A 1 -20.45 -21.86 14.74
CA MET A 1 -19.89 -20.60 15.26
C MET A 1 -18.62 -20.34 14.46
N ALA A 2 -18.66 -19.37 13.55
CA ALA A 2 -17.50 -19.03 12.72
C ALA A 2 -16.38 -18.48 13.62
N GLU A 3 -15.16 -19.00 13.47
CA GLU A 3 -14.00 -18.38 14.11
C GLU A 3 -13.87 -16.94 13.59
N PRO A 4 -13.63 -15.96 14.48
CA PRO A 4 -13.41 -14.59 14.06
C PRO A 4 -12.20 -14.56 13.12
N LEU A 5 -12.28 -13.76 12.05
CA LEU A 5 -11.21 -13.53 11.08
C LEU A 5 -9.91 -12.96 11.69
N SER A 6 -9.89 -12.71 13.01
CA SER A 6 -8.68 -12.51 13.81
C SER A 6 -7.77 -13.74 13.93
N ALA A 7 -8.18 -14.93 13.47
CA ALA A 7 -7.41 -16.18 13.56
C ALA A 7 -6.47 -16.47 12.36
N LEU A 8 -6.58 -15.75 11.23
CA LEU A 8 -5.64 -15.91 10.12
C LEU A 8 -4.38 -15.07 10.36
N ARG A 9 -3.32 -15.71 10.88
CA ARG A 9 -1.98 -15.10 10.95
C ARG A 9 -1.37 -15.03 9.56
N PHE A 10 -1.77 -14.03 8.78
CA PHE A 10 -1.09 -13.72 7.53
C PHE A 10 0.33 -13.19 7.83
N PRO A 11 1.36 -13.65 7.07
CA PRO A 11 2.71 -13.12 7.22
C PRO A 11 2.80 -11.65 6.78
N GLU A 12 1.96 -11.23 5.84
CA GLU A 12 1.76 -9.81 5.51
C GLU A 12 0.80 -9.20 6.55
N CYS A 13 1.28 -8.18 7.27
CA CYS A 13 0.49 -7.56 8.34
C CYS A 13 0.94 -6.11 8.59
N PRO A 14 0.07 -5.27 9.22
CA PRO A 14 0.38 -3.87 9.49
C PRO A 14 1.68 -3.64 10.27
N ALA A 15 2.00 -4.56 11.19
CA ALA A 15 3.18 -4.49 12.05
C ALA A 15 4.51 -4.50 11.26
N ARG A 16 4.54 -5.02 10.02
CA ARG A 16 5.76 -4.99 9.18
C ARG A 16 6.26 -3.57 8.92
N LEU A 17 5.36 -2.65 8.59
CA LEU A 17 5.72 -1.24 8.32
C LEU A 17 6.13 -0.54 9.61
N VAL A 18 5.42 -0.81 10.72
CA VAL A 18 5.74 -0.26 12.05
C VAL A 18 7.14 -0.70 12.47
N ALA A 19 7.44 -1.99 12.38
CA ALA A 19 8.75 -2.54 12.76
C ALA A 19 9.91 -1.93 11.95
N VAL A 20 9.73 -1.72 10.64
CA VAL A 20 10.75 -1.04 9.82
C VAL A 20 10.94 0.40 10.29
N ARG A 21 9.84 1.14 10.51
CA ARG A 21 9.91 2.54 10.97
C ARG A 21 10.60 2.66 12.33
N GLU A 22 10.23 1.84 13.30
CA GLU A 22 10.84 1.81 14.64
C GLU A 22 12.34 1.49 14.58
N LYS A 23 12.76 0.56 13.71
CA LYS A 23 14.18 0.26 13.53
C LYS A 23 14.94 1.44 12.91
N LEU A 24 14.39 2.08 11.88
CA LEU A 24 15.00 3.27 11.29
C LEU A 24 15.10 4.42 12.30
N GLU A 25 14.08 4.60 13.13
CA GLU A 25 14.08 5.61 14.19
C GLU A 25 15.09 5.30 15.30
N GLY A 26 15.13 4.05 15.77
CA GLY A 26 16.06 3.60 16.81
C GLY A 26 17.54 3.70 16.39
N TYR A 27 17.82 3.62 15.08
CA TYR A 27 19.15 3.88 14.52
C TYR A 27 19.42 5.36 14.17
N GLY A 28 18.48 6.27 14.46
CA GLY A 28 18.62 7.70 14.17
C GLY A 28 18.65 8.01 12.67
N LEU A 29 18.14 7.11 11.81
CA LEU A 29 18.19 7.27 10.36
C LEU A 29 17.10 8.19 9.85
N LEU A 30 15.92 8.20 10.47
CA LEU A 30 14.81 9.05 10.04
C LEU A 30 15.16 10.54 10.10
N GLN A 31 15.88 10.96 11.15
CA GLN A 31 16.32 12.34 11.37
C GLN A 31 17.37 12.81 10.36
N ARG A 32 18.00 11.87 9.65
CA ARG A 32 19.01 12.13 8.61
C ARG A 32 18.41 12.15 7.21
N CYS A 33 17.14 11.79 7.07
CA CYS A 33 16.43 11.77 5.79
C CYS A 33 15.55 13.01 5.64
N LEU A 34 15.38 13.46 4.39
CA LEU A 34 14.35 14.43 4.06
C LEU A 34 12.99 13.70 4.07
N PRO A 35 12.03 14.08 4.93
CA PRO A 35 10.70 13.49 4.88
C PRO A 35 9.99 13.91 3.59
N VAL A 36 9.45 12.93 2.87
CA VAL A 36 8.65 13.14 1.67
C VAL A 36 7.21 12.75 1.98
N PRO A 37 6.23 13.67 1.84
CA PRO A 37 4.83 13.35 2.10
C PRO A 37 4.30 12.37 1.05
N ALA A 38 3.55 11.38 1.53
CA ALA A 38 2.79 10.47 0.68
C ALA A 38 1.67 11.23 -0.05
N ARG A 39 1.29 10.71 -1.22
CA ARG A 39 0.08 11.09 -1.95
C ARG A 39 -0.56 9.84 -2.51
N GLU A 40 -1.83 9.93 -2.88
CA GLU A 40 -2.47 8.90 -3.67
C GLU A 40 -1.98 8.98 -5.13
N ALA A 41 -1.83 7.81 -5.76
CA ALA A 41 -1.70 7.73 -7.20
C ALA A 41 -3.02 8.15 -7.87
N SER A 42 -2.94 8.90 -8.96
CA SER A 42 -4.12 9.28 -9.74
C SER A 42 -4.65 8.09 -10.55
N ALA A 43 -5.89 8.18 -11.02
CA ALA A 43 -6.44 7.15 -11.90
C ALA A 43 -5.60 7.00 -13.18
N GLU A 44 -5.15 8.09 -13.78
CA GLU A 44 -4.31 8.10 -14.97
C GLU A 44 -2.97 7.40 -14.73
N GLU A 45 -2.36 7.61 -13.55
CA GLU A 45 -1.11 6.94 -13.17
C GLU A 45 -1.30 5.43 -13.00
N LEU A 46 -2.41 4.99 -12.40
CA LEU A 46 -2.73 3.56 -12.28
C LEU A 46 -2.98 2.92 -13.66
N LEU A 47 -3.63 3.65 -14.56
CA LEU A 47 -3.95 3.20 -15.93
C LEU A 47 -2.72 3.05 -16.84
N LEU A 48 -1.54 3.53 -16.42
CA LEU A 48 -0.29 3.28 -17.15
C LEU A 48 0.10 1.80 -17.19
N VAL A 49 -0.35 1.02 -16.21
CA VAL A 49 0.04 -0.40 -16.04
C VAL A 49 -1.14 -1.33 -15.75
N HIS A 50 -2.31 -0.79 -15.41
CA HIS A 50 -3.52 -1.57 -15.12
C HIS A 50 -4.65 -1.22 -16.09
N SER A 51 -5.49 -2.21 -16.41
CA SER A 51 -6.71 -2.01 -17.20
C SER A 51 -7.77 -1.21 -16.41
N PRO A 52 -8.60 -0.39 -17.07
CA PRO A 52 -9.69 0.35 -16.42
C PRO A 52 -10.63 -0.54 -15.60
N GLU A 53 -10.97 -1.72 -16.11
CA GLU A 53 -11.89 -2.67 -15.46
C GLU A 53 -11.33 -3.15 -14.12
N TYR A 54 -10.02 -3.40 -14.06
CA TYR A 54 -9.33 -3.82 -12.84
C TYR A 54 -9.26 -2.69 -11.81
N VAL A 55 -8.95 -1.46 -12.25
CA VAL A 55 -8.89 -0.29 -11.35
C VAL A 55 -10.25 -0.04 -10.72
N GLU A 56 -11.33 -0.07 -11.52
CA GLU A 56 -12.68 0.12 -11.00
C GLU A 56 -13.13 -1.04 -10.10
N LEU A 57 -12.78 -2.28 -10.43
CA LEU A 57 -13.02 -3.43 -9.55
C LEU A 57 -12.33 -3.25 -8.19
N MET A 58 -11.03 -2.93 -8.19
CA MET A 58 -10.28 -2.72 -6.95
C MET A 58 -10.79 -1.51 -6.17
N LYS A 59 -11.23 -0.44 -6.83
CA LYS A 59 -11.85 0.71 -6.18
C LYS A 59 -13.17 0.37 -5.51
N SER A 60 -13.95 -0.53 -6.12
CA SER A 60 -15.24 -0.96 -5.56
C SER A 60 -15.11 -1.72 -4.24
N THR A 61 -13.95 -2.32 -3.95
CA THR A 61 -13.70 -3.10 -2.73
C THR A 61 -13.84 -2.28 -1.45
N GLN A 62 -13.72 -0.95 -1.53
CA GLN A 62 -13.90 -0.06 -0.38
C GLN A 62 -15.31 -0.09 0.21
N LYS A 63 -16.29 -0.58 -0.56
CA LYS A 63 -17.71 -0.63 -0.19
C LYS A 63 -18.22 -2.05 0.02
N MET A 64 -17.37 -3.06 -0.18
CA MET A 64 -17.73 -4.48 -0.09
C MET A 64 -17.79 -4.96 1.36
N THR A 65 -18.66 -5.93 1.63
CA THR A 65 -18.67 -6.66 2.90
C THR A 65 -17.47 -7.60 3.02
N GLU A 66 -17.20 -8.12 4.21
CA GLU A 66 -16.12 -9.07 4.43
C GLU A 66 -16.29 -10.36 3.60
N GLU A 67 -17.53 -10.83 3.43
CA GLU A 67 -17.84 -12.01 2.60
C GLU A 67 -17.59 -11.74 1.11
N GLU A 68 -17.99 -10.57 0.62
CA GLU A 68 -17.75 -10.15 -0.77
C GLU A 68 -16.25 -10.00 -1.05
N LEU A 69 -15.51 -9.39 -0.11
CA LEU A 69 -14.07 -9.25 -0.19
C LEU A 69 -13.37 -10.61 -0.20
N ARG A 70 -13.78 -11.54 0.66
CA ARG A 70 -13.22 -12.91 0.66
C ARG A 70 -13.50 -13.61 -0.66
N ALA A 71 -14.74 -13.57 -1.15
CA ALA A 71 -15.11 -14.21 -2.41
C ALA A 71 -14.31 -13.65 -3.60
N LEU A 72 -14.10 -12.32 -3.64
CA LEU A 72 -13.24 -11.69 -4.65
C LEU A 72 -11.78 -12.11 -4.48
N SER A 73 -11.28 -12.14 -3.24
CA SER A 73 -9.91 -12.53 -2.94
C SER A 73 -9.59 -13.95 -3.37
N ASP A 74 -10.53 -14.88 -3.22
CA ASP A 74 -10.41 -16.28 -3.63
C ASP A 74 -10.29 -16.44 -5.16
N THR A 75 -10.59 -15.40 -5.95
CA THR A 75 -10.34 -15.38 -7.40
C THR A 75 -8.89 -15.05 -7.77
N TYR A 76 -8.08 -14.62 -6.82
CA TYR A 76 -6.66 -14.30 -6.98
C TYR A 76 -5.80 -15.29 -6.19
N ASP A 77 -4.56 -15.51 -6.64
CA ASP A 77 -3.62 -16.37 -5.91
C ASP A 77 -2.97 -15.61 -4.74
N SER A 78 -3.23 -16.09 -3.52
CA SER A 78 -2.52 -15.66 -2.30
C SER A 78 -2.64 -14.17 -1.96
N VAL A 79 -3.77 -13.55 -2.29
CA VAL A 79 -4.13 -12.18 -1.92
C VAL A 79 -5.22 -12.21 -0.85
N TYR A 80 -5.23 -11.21 0.04
CA TYR A 80 -6.37 -10.88 0.90
C TYR A 80 -6.77 -9.43 0.66
N LEU A 81 -8.06 -9.12 0.84
CA LEU A 81 -8.59 -7.77 0.66
C LEU A 81 -9.25 -7.25 1.94
N HIS A 82 -9.17 -5.94 2.12
CA HIS A 82 -9.80 -5.18 3.19
C HIS A 82 -10.44 -3.91 2.58
N PRO A 83 -11.47 -3.30 3.19
CA PRO A 83 -12.06 -2.07 2.65
C PRO A 83 -11.06 -0.91 2.49
N LEU A 84 -9.92 -0.95 3.20
CA LEU A 84 -8.85 0.04 3.09
C LEU A 84 -7.72 -0.36 2.13
N SER A 85 -7.74 -1.58 1.57
CA SER A 85 -6.66 -2.06 0.69
C SER A 85 -6.45 -1.14 -0.51
N PHE A 86 -7.51 -0.73 -1.20
CA PHE A 86 -7.40 0.14 -2.37
C PHE A 86 -6.74 1.49 -2.03
N ALA A 87 -7.22 2.15 -0.96
CA ALA A 87 -6.66 3.42 -0.51
C ALA A 87 -5.18 3.28 -0.10
N ALA A 88 -4.82 2.20 0.61
CA ALA A 88 -3.44 1.91 0.98
C ALA A 88 -2.56 1.69 -0.27
N SER A 89 -3.04 0.92 -1.26
CA SER A 89 -2.33 0.69 -2.53
C SER A 89 -2.11 1.99 -3.32
N CYS A 90 -3.11 2.88 -3.36
CA CYS A 90 -2.96 4.19 -3.99
C CYS A 90 -1.89 5.04 -3.28
N LEU A 91 -1.87 5.04 -1.94
CA LEU A 91 -0.84 5.73 -1.17
C LEU A 91 0.55 5.09 -1.38
N ALA A 92 0.63 3.77 -1.45
CA ALA A 92 1.87 3.04 -1.72
C ALA A 92 2.46 3.44 -3.08
N ALA A 93 1.65 3.37 -4.14
CA ALA A 93 2.06 3.74 -5.49
C ALA A 93 2.46 5.22 -5.56
N GLY A 94 1.62 6.12 -5.05
CA GLY A 94 1.90 7.56 -5.08
C GLY A 94 3.10 7.97 -4.23
N SER A 95 3.39 7.25 -3.13
CA SER A 95 4.62 7.46 -2.33
C SER A 95 5.89 7.14 -3.12
N VAL A 96 5.87 6.07 -3.92
CA VAL A 96 7.00 5.72 -4.80
C VAL A 96 7.15 6.79 -5.89
N LEU A 97 6.05 7.24 -6.50
CA LEU A 97 6.09 8.30 -7.53
C LEU A 97 6.64 9.61 -6.97
N GLN A 98 6.25 10.02 -5.76
CA GLN A 98 6.83 11.18 -5.08
C GLN A 98 8.35 11.05 -4.92
N LEU A 99 8.83 9.86 -4.53
CA LEU A 99 10.25 9.63 -4.36
C LEU A 99 11.01 9.65 -5.69
N VAL A 100 10.44 9.04 -6.75
CA VAL A 100 10.99 9.09 -8.11
C VAL A 100 11.13 10.54 -8.56
N ASP A 101 10.08 11.34 -8.40
CA ASP A 101 10.07 12.76 -8.74
C ASP A 101 11.20 13.53 -8.07
N LYS A 102 11.41 13.33 -6.76
CA LYS A 102 12.50 13.99 -6.00
C LYS A 102 13.88 13.58 -6.50
N VAL A 103 14.08 12.31 -6.81
CA VAL A 103 15.36 11.80 -7.35
C VAL A 103 15.61 12.35 -8.75
N MET A 104 14.61 12.29 -9.64
CA MET A 104 14.73 12.72 -11.03
C MET A 104 14.92 14.23 -11.16
N ARG A 105 14.31 15.03 -10.27
CA ARG A 105 14.56 16.47 -10.14
C ARG A 105 15.88 16.83 -9.45
N ARG A 106 16.67 15.82 -9.04
CA ARG A 106 17.95 15.97 -8.32
C ARG A 106 17.83 16.70 -6.98
N GLU A 107 16.64 16.71 -6.38
CA GLU A 107 16.42 17.28 -5.05
C GLU A 107 17.01 16.39 -3.95
N VAL A 108 17.04 15.08 -4.19
CA VAL A 108 17.74 14.08 -3.38
C VAL A 108 18.54 13.15 -4.27
N ARG A 109 19.62 12.55 -3.73
CA ARG A 109 20.44 11.58 -4.47
C ARG A 109 19.73 10.23 -4.65
N ASN A 110 18.99 9.82 -3.63
CA ASN A 110 18.27 8.55 -3.54
C ASN A 110 17.20 8.67 -2.44
N GLY A 111 16.45 7.59 -2.20
CA GLY A 111 15.68 7.44 -0.98
C GLY A 111 15.02 6.07 -0.87
N LEU A 112 14.16 5.94 0.14
CA LEU A 112 13.45 4.71 0.49
C LEU A 112 11.99 5.04 0.74
N ALA A 113 11.09 4.34 0.04
CA ALA A 113 9.66 4.35 0.35
C ALA A 113 9.32 3.08 1.14
N VAL A 114 8.85 3.23 2.38
CA VAL A 114 8.40 2.11 3.22
C VAL A 114 6.88 1.99 3.08
N VAL A 115 6.44 1.11 2.18
CA VAL A 115 5.04 0.96 1.78
C VAL A 115 4.55 -0.49 1.95
N ARG A 116 3.23 -0.67 1.98
CA ARG A 116 2.51 -1.95 2.00
C ARG A 116 1.25 -1.79 1.18
#